data_AF-A0A537J6X9-F1
#
_entry.id   AF-A0A537J6X9-F1
#
_cell.length_a   1.000
_cell.length_b   1.000
_cell.length_c   1.000
_cell.angle_alpha   90.00
_cell.angle_beta   90.00
_cell.angle_gamma   90.00
#
_symmetry.space_group_name_H-M   'P 1'
#
loop_
_entity.id
_entity.type
_entity.pdbx_description
1 polymer ?
#
loop_
_entity_poly.entity_id
_entity_poly.type
_entity_poly.pdbx_seq_one_letter_code
_entity_poly.pdbx_strand_id
1 'polypeptide(L)'
;MGWDNVRRREVMTTDRLKEKVLRIIIDGNLSFSHADNPEFVELLKDAYPDCSPPSRKAIVEYLKSKATLTKLELKEVLSQLDSKVSLALDAWTTRNNLAFLGMLFLK
;
A
#
# COMPACT_ATOMS: atom_id res chain seq x y z
N MET A 1 24.99 22.02 22.66
CA MET A 1 24.35 22.63 21.48
C MET A 1 24.98 22.01 20.25
N GLY A 2 24.18 21.44 19.34
CA GLY A 2 24.68 20.80 18.12
C GLY A 2 23.98 19.47 17.83
N TRP A 3 22.71 19.53 17.41
CA TRP A 3 22.00 18.41 16.80
C TRP A 3 21.81 18.73 15.32
N ASP A 4 22.89 18.81 14.56
CA ASP A 4 22.81 18.87 13.09
C ASP A 4 22.74 17.45 12.51
N ASN A 5 21.68 16.72 12.89
CA ASN A 5 21.18 15.66 12.03
C ASN A 5 20.26 16.32 10.99
N VAL A 6 20.87 17.02 10.02
CA VAL A 6 20.17 17.44 8.81
C VAL A 6 19.82 16.16 8.06
N ARG A 7 18.65 15.57 8.38
CA ARG A 7 18.03 14.56 7.54
C ARG A 7 17.94 15.20 6.16
N ARG A 8 18.77 14.74 5.21
CA ARG A 8 18.66 15.16 3.82
C ARG A 8 17.20 15.00 3.43
N ARG A 9 16.51 16.12 3.22
CA ARG A 9 15.10 16.13 2.85
C ARG A 9 15.06 15.64 1.42
N GLU A 10 14.84 14.35 1.24
CA GLU A 10 14.66 13.77 -0.08
C GLU A 10 13.53 14.52 -0.78
N VAL A 11 13.79 14.94 -2.02
CA VAL A 11 12.85 15.71 -2.83
C VAL A 11 11.55 14.92 -2.95
N MET A 12 10.42 15.58 -2.67
CA MET A 12 9.12 14.96 -2.86
C MET A 12 8.84 14.85 -4.35
N THR A 13 8.50 13.66 -4.81
CA THR A 13 8.02 13.40 -6.18
C THR A 13 6.56 12.94 -6.12
N THR A 14 5.84 13.06 -7.22
CA THR A 14 4.45 12.59 -7.32
C THR A 14 4.29 11.11 -6.93
N ASP A 15 5.22 10.25 -7.34
CA ASP A 15 5.17 8.82 -6.98
C ASP A 15 5.45 8.58 -5.50
N ARG A 16 6.38 9.33 -4.90
CA ARG A 16 6.64 9.27 -3.47
C ARG A 16 5.47 9.80 -2.66
N LEU A 17 4.82 10.86 -3.12
CA LEU A 17 3.60 11.39 -2.52
C LEU A 17 2.48 10.35 -2.56
N LYS A 18 2.27 9.71 -3.72
CA LYS A 18 1.32 8.61 -3.92
C LYS A 18 1.57 7.44 -2.98
N GLU A 19 2.83 7.03 -2.81
CA GLU A 19 3.20 5.99 -1.86
C GLU A 19 2.87 6.39 -0.41
N LYS A 20 3.20 7.63 -0.01
CA LYS A 20 2.91 8.13 1.34
C LYS A 20 1.43 8.22 1.63
N VAL A 21 0.62 8.68 0.67
CA VAL A 21 -0.84 8.72 0.80
C VAL A 21 -1.40 7.31 0.95
N LEU A 22 -0.94 6.34 0.16
CA LEU A 22 -1.35 4.94 0.33
C LEU A 22 -0.99 4.41 1.73
N ARG A 23 0.20 4.72 2.25
CA ARG A 23 0.60 4.30 3.61
C ARG A 23 -0.29 4.92 4.69
N ILE A 24 -0.66 6.20 4.57
CA ILE A 24 -1.61 6.86 5.48
C ILE A 24 -2.96 6.13 5.47
N ILE A 25 -3.46 5.80 4.28
CA ILE A 25 -4.73 5.08 4.12
C ILE A 25 -4.68 3.72 4.81
N ILE A 26 -3.59 2.97 4.63
CA ILE A 26 -3.40 1.65 5.23
C ILE A 26 -3.30 1.75 6.76
N ASP A 27 -2.41 2.62 7.25
CA ASP A 27 -2.12 2.76 8.69
C ASP A 27 -3.33 3.30 9.47
N GLY A 28 -4.06 4.25 8.87
CA GLY A 28 -5.29 4.80 9.44
C GLY A 28 -6.54 3.95 9.19
N ASN A 29 -6.42 2.80 8.49
CA ASN A 29 -7.56 2.00 8.05
C ASN A 29 -8.68 2.83 7.38
N LEU A 30 -8.26 3.77 6.52
CA LEU A 30 -9.15 4.73 5.87
C LEU A 30 -9.71 4.15 4.57
N SER A 31 -10.87 4.65 4.15
CA SER A 31 -11.36 4.40 2.79
C SER A 31 -10.42 5.04 1.75
N PHE A 32 -10.26 4.41 0.59
CA PHE A 32 -9.52 5.02 -0.54
C PHE A 32 -10.13 6.35 -1.03
N SER A 33 -11.40 6.62 -0.70
CA SER A 33 -12.03 7.92 -0.95
C SER A 33 -11.37 9.06 -0.16
N HIS A 34 -10.59 8.75 0.88
CA HIS A 34 -9.81 9.75 1.62
C HIS A 34 -8.82 10.50 0.73
N ALA A 35 -8.30 9.86 -0.32
CA ALA A 35 -7.43 10.52 -1.29
C ALA A 35 -8.14 11.65 -2.08
N ASP A 36 -9.47 11.58 -2.19
CA ASP A 36 -10.30 12.61 -2.84
C ASP A 36 -10.87 13.60 -1.80
N ASN A 37 -10.50 13.52 -0.52
CA ASN A 37 -10.99 14.44 0.51
C ASN A 37 -10.49 15.88 0.21
N PRO A 38 -11.38 16.88 0.11
CA PRO A 38 -10.99 18.24 -0.29
C PRO A 38 -9.93 18.88 0.63
N GLU A 39 -10.13 18.80 1.94
CA GLU A 39 -9.20 19.39 2.93
C GLU A 39 -7.83 18.69 2.89
N PHE A 40 -7.83 17.37 2.69
CA PHE A 40 -6.60 16.63 2.53
C PHE A 40 -5.88 16.99 1.24
N VAL A 41 -6.61 17.13 0.13
CA VAL A 41 -6.06 17.55 -1.16
C VAL A 41 -5.45 18.94 -1.08
N GLU A 42 -6.13 19.91 -0.45
CA GLU A 42 -5.59 21.25 -0.25
C GLU A 42 -4.35 21.22 0.63
N LEU A 43 -4.36 20.47 1.74
CA LEU A 43 -3.17 20.26 2.57
C LEU A 43 -1.98 19.70 1.78
N LEU A 44 -2.21 18.76 0.86
CA LEU A 44 -1.16 18.21 0.02
C LEU A 44 -0.61 19.22 -0.98
N LYS A 45 -1.46 20.08 -1.56
CA LYS A 45 -1.04 21.16 -2.47
C LYS A 45 -0.20 22.21 -1.74
N ASP A 46 -0.61 22.60 -0.53
CA ASP A 46 0.12 23.55 0.30
C ASP A 46 1.50 23.01 0.71
N ALA A 47 1.56 21.72 1.08
CA ALA A 47 2.81 21.08 1.50
C ALA A 47 3.76 20.78 0.34
N TYR A 48 3.22 20.43 -0.84
CA TYR A 48 3.98 19.94 -2.00
C TYR A 48 3.43 20.53 -3.32
N PRO A 49 3.62 21.83 -3.58
CA PRO A 49 3.02 22.51 -4.73
C PRO A 49 3.49 21.98 -6.09
N ASP A 50 4.71 21.43 -6.16
CA ASP A 50 5.26 20.84 -7.38
C ASP A 50 4.76 19.42 -7.67
N CYS A 51 3.97 18.83 -6.76
CA CYS A 51 3.43 17.48 -6.90
C CYS A 51 1.92 17.53 -7.15
N SER A 52 1.45 16.66 -8.04
CA SER A 52 0.01 16.47 -8.22
C SER A 52 -0.53 15.55 -7.12
N PRO A 53 -1.53 15.98 -6.32
CA PRO A 53 -2.17 15.09 -5.34
C PRO A 53 -2.79 13.86 -6.03
N PRO A 54 -2.60 12.66 -5.48
CA PRO A 54 -3.11 11.44 -6.10
C PRO A 54 -4.63 11.33 -5.90
N SER A 55 -5.36 10.98 -6.97
CA SER A 55 -6.77 10.60 -6.84
C SER A 55 -6.93 9.21 -6.24
N ARG A 56 -8.13 8.90 -5.73
CA ARG A 56 -8.51 7.54 -5.32
C ARG A 56 -8.21 6.49 -6.39
N LYS A 57 -8.52 6.78 -7.67
CA LYS A 57 -8.23 5.87 -8.78
C LYS A 57 -6.72 5.60 -8.90
N ALA A 58 -5.91 6.66 -8.82
CA ALA A 58 -4.46 6.53 -8.88
C ALA A 58 -3.89 5.72 -7.70
N ILE A 59 -4.43 5.89 -6.48
CA ILE A 59 -4.04 5.10 -5.31
C ILE A 59 -4.40 3.61 -5.49
N VAL A 60 -5.61 3.31 -5.97
CA VAL A 60 -6.05 1.92 -6.20
C VAL A 60 -5.20 1.25 -7.28
N GLU A 61 -4.93 1.93 -8.39
CA GLU A 61 -4.06 1.42 -9.46
C GLU A 61 -2.63 1.19 -8.97
N TYR A 62 -2.10 2.11 -8.15
CA TYR A 62 -0.79 1.97 -7.55
C TYR A 62 -0.70 0.76 -6.61
N LEU A 63 -1.69 0.56 -5.74
CA LEU A 63 -1.77 -0.62 -4.87
C LEU A 63 -1.82 -1.92 -5.69
N LYS A 64 -2.63 -1.96 -6.76
CA LYS A 64 -2.71 -3.14 -7.64
C LYS A 64 -1.38 -3.44 -8.32
N SER A 65 -0.71 -2.41 -8.82
CA SER A 65 0.62 -2.54 -9.45
C SER A 65 1.64 -3.10 -8.46
N LYS A 66 1.73 -2.54 -7.25
CA LYS A 66 2.62 -3.02 -6.19
C LYS A 66 2.29 -4.46 -5.79
N ALA A 67 1.02 -4.79 -5.58
CA ALA A 67 0.60 -6.15 -5.26
C ALA A 67 0.95 -7.15 -6.37
N THR A 68 0.87 -6.74 -7.63
CA THR A 68 1.22 -7.58 -8.78
C THR A 68 2.73 -7.85 -8.80
N LEU A 69 3.55 -6.81 -8.62
CA LEU A 69 5.00 -6.95 -8.54
C LEU A 69 5.42 -7.84 -7.37
N THR A 70 4.92 -7.57 -6.16
CA THR A 70 5.22 -8.39 -4.97
C THR A 70 4.75 -9.84 -5.15
N LYS A 71 3.64 -10.08 -5.84
CA LYS A 71 3.20 -11.44 -6.16
C LYS A 71 4.16 -12.15 -7.12
N LEU A 72 4.72 -11.45 -8.10
CA LEU A 72 5.72 -12.02 -9.02
C LEU A 72 7.01 -12.34 -8.26
N GLU A 73 7.48 -11.43 -7.42
CA GLU A 73 8.65 -11.63 -6.55
C GLU A 73 8.45 -12.84 -5.62
N LEU A 74 7.27 -12.95 -4.98
CA LEU A 74 6.96 -14.07 -4.09
C LEU A 74 6.92 -15.41 -4.86
N LYS A 75 6.39 -15.41 -6.09
CA LYS A 75 6.40 -16.62 -6.93
C LYS A 75 7.82 -17.09 -7.24
N GLU A 76 8.72 -16.17 -7.54
CA GLU A 76 10.13 -16.50 -7.81
C GLU A 76 10.82 -17.04 -6.55
N VAL A 77 10.54 -16.45 -5.38
CA VAL A 77 11.07 -16.99 -4.11
C VAL A 77 10.53 -18.40 -3.84
N LEU A 78 9.25 -18.65 -4.11
CA LEU A 78 8.61 -19.95 -3.92
C LEU A 78 9.07 -21.00 -4.93
N SER A 79 9.42 -20.63 -6.17
CA SER A 79 9.93 -21.58 -7.18
C SER A 79 11.34 -22.08 -6.87
N GLN A 80 12.13 -21.30 -6.14
CA GLN A 80 13.50 -21.63 -5.73
C GLN A 80 13.58 -22.35 -4.36
N LEU A 81 12.45 -22.58 -3.69
CA LEU A 81 12.41 -23.22 -2.39
C LEU A 81 12.46 -24.75 -2.54
N ASP A 82 13.60 -25.34 -2.16
CA ASP A 82 13.78 -26.80 -2.09
C ASP A 82 13.21 -27.44 -0.81
N SER A 83 12.73 -26.61 0.13
CA SER A 83 12.14 -27.08 1.40
C SER A 83 10.64 -27.38 1.27
N LYS A 84 10.08 -28.08 2.26
CA LYS A 84 8.62 -28.25 2.38
C LYS A 84 7.95 -26.88 2.52
N VAL A 85 6.79 -26.72 1.89
CA VAL A 85 5.91 -25.56 2.05
C VAL A 85 4.63 -26.05 2.73
N SER A 86 4.18 -25.33 3.75
CA SER A 86 2.90 -25.60 4.40
C SER A 86 1.87 -24.57 3.93
N LEU A 87 0.66 -25.04 3.61
CA LEU A 87 -0.45 -24.20 3.19
C LEU A 87 -1.53 -24.24 4.29
N ALA A 88 -1.85 -23.08 4.85
CA ALA A 88 -3.00 -22.92 5.72
C ALA A 88 -4.20 -22.47 4.88
N LEU A 89 -5.28 -23.26 4.96
CA LEU A 89 -6.55 -23.00 4.30
C LEU A 89 -7.60 -22.73 5.37
N ASP A 90 -8.20 -21.55 5.33
CA ASP A 90 -9.27 -21.15 6.24
C ASP A 90 -10.54 -20.90 5.43
N ALA A 91 -11.57 -21.71 5.66
CA ALA A 91 -12.83 -21.63 4.93
C ALA A 91 -13.95 -21.24 5.89
N TRP A 92 -14.66 -20.15 5.58
CA TRP A 92 -15.81 -19.71 6.37
C TRP A 92 -16.91 -19.15 5.48
N THR A 93 -18.14 -19.23 5.98
CA THR A 93 -19.32 -18.61 5.36
C THR A 93 -19.83 -17.51 6.26
N THR A 94 -20.07 -16.34 5.70
CA THR A 94 -20.65 -15.21 6.45
C THR A 94 -22.16 -15.35 6.59
N ARG A 95 -22.76 -14.59 7.51
CA ARG A 95 -24.22 -14.57 7.73
C ARG A 95 -25.03 -14.11 6.51
N ASN A 96 -24.40 -13.40 5.57
CA ASN A 96 -25.02 -13.01 4.30
C ASN A 96 -24.77 -14.04 3.18
N ASN A 97 -24.48 -15.30 3.53
CA ASN A 97 -24.29 -16.43 2.60
C ASN A 97 -23.16 -16.24 1.57
N LEU A 98 -22.11 -15.47 1.93
CA LEU A 98 -20.90 -15.41 1.12
C LEU A 98 -19.89 -16.41 1.66
N ALA A 99 -19.38 -17.28 0.79
CA ALA A 99 -18.32 -18.22 1.11
C ALA A 99 -16.95 -17.60 0.84
N PHE A 100 -16.04 -17.72 1.80
CA PHE A 100 -14.67 -17.23 1.72
C PHE A 100 -13.68 -18.37 1.92
N LEU A 101 -12.56 -18.27 1.23
CA LEU A 101 -11.40 -19.14 1.41
C LEU A 101 -10.16 -18.26 1.59
N GLY A 102 -9.70 -18.13 2.82
CA GLY A 102 -8.39 -17.60 3.15
C GLY A 102 -7.31 -18.64 2.83
N MET A 103 -6.25 -18.20 2.15
CA MET A 103 -5.08 -19.03 1.84
C MET A 103 -3.82 -18.30 2.29
N LEU A 104 -3.01 -18.95 3.13
CA LEU A 104 -1.76 -18.42 3.63
C LEU A 104 -0.64 -19.44 3.46
N PHE A 105 0.49 -19.00 2.92
CA PHE A 105 1.71 -19.80 2.88
C PHE A 105 2.44 -19.69 4.22
N LEU A 106 2.69 -20.82 4.86
CA LEU A 106 3.50 -20.95 6.06
C LEU A 106 4.86 -21.52 5.64
N LYS A 107 5.93 -20.83 6.03
CA LYS A 107 7.31 -21.30 5.91
C LYS A 107 7.74 -21.95 7.21
#